data_AF-A0A2P5E2N2-F1
#
_entry.id   AF-A0A2P5E2N2-F1
#
_cell.length_a   1.000
_cell.length_b   1.000
_cell.length_c   1.000
_cell.angle_alpha   90.00
_cell.angle_beta   90.00
_cell.angle_gamma   90.00
#
_symmetry.space_group_name_H-M   'P 1'
#
loop_
_entity.id
_entity.type
_entity.pdbx_description
1 polymer ?
#
loop_
_entity_poly.entity_id
_entity_poly.type
_entity_poly.pdbx_seq_one_letter_code
_entity_poly.pdbx_strand_id
1 'polypeptide(L)'
;MFQNIVKHHERFDLERVPAVVELCWQAGADPYDEALLPRTPSSDHRDFSAVDGIESITNQDLRSVAKTTLNAWETLREGVQKLLLVYPAKVCKYFSEIHIGPSGHLARNCGVFKFQSWRGTHFWKKAEVDDLVPTKIVWRRRPQDPPVLLNEGHAPAVIDLCTKAAIVVPTKYNCMMKIQGLARPVQFSE
;
A
#
# COMPACT_ATOMS: atom_id res chain seq x y z
N MET A 1 8.47 10.54 -27.12
CA MET A 1 9.94 10.62 -26.98
C MET A 1 10.42 9.31 -26.36
N PHE A 2 11.31 8.57 -27.01
CA PHE A 2 11.94 7.39 -26.40
C PHE A 2 13.06 7.87 -25.48
N GLN A 3 13.10 7.39 -24.23
CA GLN A 3 14.14 7.76 -23.25
C GLN A 3 15.46 7.06 -23.57
N ASN A 4 16.58 7.76 -23.37
CA ASN A 4 17.93 7.21 -23.57
C ASN A 4 18.25 6.11 -22.54
N ILE A 5 19.20 5.23 -22.89
CA ILE A 5 19.68 4.19 -21.98
C ILE A 5 20.47 4.82 -20.84
N VAL A 6 19.91 4.78 -19.63
CA VAL A 6 20.62 5.16 -18.40
C VAL A 6 21.68 4.10 -18.10
N LYS A 7 22.95 4.53 -18.01
CA LYS A 7 24.07 3.64 -17.67
C LYS A 7 24.02 3.26 -16.19
N HIS A 8 24.70 2.16 -15.83
CA HIS A 8 24.68 1.63 -14.46
C HIS A 8 25.20 2.64 -13.41
N HIS A 9 26.14 3.52 -13.75
CA HIS A 9 26.63 4.56 -12.84
C HIS A 9 25.64 5.73 -12.72
N GLU A 10 25.07 6.15 -13.86
CA GLU A 10 24.07 7.23 -13.94
C GLU A 10 22.80 6.94 -13.09
N ARG A 11 22.54 5.67 -12.72
CA ARG A 11 21.38 5.28 -11.89
C ARG A 11 21.41 5.86 -10.47
N PHE A 12 22.60 6.17 -9.95
CA PHE A 12 22.78 6.73 -8.61
C PHE A 12 22.69 8.26 -8.61
N ASP A 13 22.82 8.86 -9.79
CA ASP A 13 22.69 10.30 -10.01
C ASP A 13 21.22 10.70 -10.24
N LEU A 14 20.32 9.73 -10.37
CA LEU A 14 18.88 9.94 -10.51
C LEU A 14 18.19 9.80 -9.15
N GLU A 15 17.45 10.85 -8.76
CA GLU A 15 16.62 10.84 -7.57
C GLU A 15 15.50 9.79 -7.71
N ARG A 16 15.27 9.03 -6.63
CA ARG A 16 14.21 8.03 -6.57
C ARG A 16 13.09 8.55 -5.69
N VAL A 17 11.91 8.70 -6.29
CA VAL A 17 10.69 9.14 -5.60
C VAL A 17 9.69 7.98 -5.56
N PRO A 18 8.85 7.84 -4.51
CA PRO A 18 7.79 6.85 -4.50
C PRO A 18 6.87 7.00 -5.73
N ALA A 19 6.52 5.89 -6.38
CA ALA A 19 5.76 5.91 -7.63
C ALA A 19 4.42 6.65 -7.53
N VAL A 20 3.75 6.56 -6.38
CA VAL A 20 2.50 7.28 -6.12
C VAL A 20 2.73 8.80 -6.07
N VAL A 21 3.84 9.24 -5.47
CA VAL A 21 4.18 10.67 -5.37
C VAL A 21 4.49 11.23 -6.76
N GLU A 22 5.32 10.53 -7.54
CA GLU A 22 5.60 10.90 -8.93
C GLU A 22 4.32 10.94 -9.79
N LEU A 23 3.41 9.96 -9.61
CA LEU A 23 2.14 9.91 -10.32
C LEU A 23 1.25 11.13 -9.97
N CYS A 24 1.19 11.51 -8.70
CA CYS A 24 0.48 12.71 -8.26
C CYS A 24 1.13 13.99 -8.81
N TRP A 25 2.47 14.07 -8.80
CA TRP A 25 3.21 15.20 -9.35
C TRP A 25 2.91 15.41 -10.83
N GLN A 26 2.98 14.35 -11.65
CA GLN A 26 2.62 14.42 -13.07
C GLN A 26 1.15 14.81 -13.30
N ALA A 27 0.28 14.54 -12.33
CA ALA A 27 -1.11 14.96 -12.35
C ALA A 27 -1.34 16.43 -11.94
N GLY A 28 -0.27 17.17 -11.63
CA GLY A 28 -0.31 18.58 -11.23
C GLY A 28 -0.47 18.81 -9.73
N ALA A 29 -0.33 17.77 -8.90
CA ALA A 29 -0.24 17.95 -7.45
C ALA A 29 1.15 18.45 -7.07
N ASP A 30 1.22 19.48 -6.24
CA ASP A 30 2.48 19.93 -5.65
C ASP A 30 2.63 19.30 -4.24
N PRO A 31 3.56 18.36 -4.02
CA PRO A 31 3.81 17.75 -2.71
C PRO A 31 4.43 18.73 -1.71
N TYR A 32 4.88 19.91 -2.15
CA TYR A 32 5.35 20.99 -1.29
C TYR A 32 4.26 22.06 -1.07
N ASP A 33 3.05 21.84 -1.56
CA ASP A 33 1.92 22.73 -1.28
C ASP A 33 1.60 22.71 0.21
N GLU A 34 1.79 23.87 0.86
CA GLU A 34 1.47 24.08 2.26
C GLU A 34 -0.01 23.81 2.58
N ALA A 35 -0.91 23.84 1.58
CA ALA A 35 -2.32 23.49 1.74
C ALA A 35 -2.57 21.98 1.94
N LEU A 36 -1.61 21.11 1.58
CA LEU A 36 -1.65 19.66 1.83
C LEU A 36 -1.04 19.27 3.18
N LEU A 37 -0.33 20.18 3.84
CA LEU A 37 0.07 19.98 5.22
C LEU A 37 -1.20 19.91 6.07
N PRO A 38 -1.31 18.96 7.01
CA PRO A 38 -2.45 18.92 7.91
C PRO A 38 -2.56 20.30 8.56
N ARG A 39 -3.63 21.04 8.25
CA ARG A 39 -4.06 22.15 9.09
C ARG A 39 -4.34 21.53 10.45
N THR A 40 -3.32 21.57 11.31
CA THR A 40 -3.50 21.37 12.73
C THR A 40 -4.62 22.32 13.15
N PRO A 41 -5.63 21.85 13.90
CA PRO A 41 -6.54 22.76 14.57
C PRO A 41 -5.65 23.73 15.35
N SER A 42 -5.82 25.02 15.04
CA SER A 42 -5.06 26.11 15.62
C SER A 42 -4.92 25.97 17.13
N SER A 43 -3.66 26.00 17.59
CA SER A 43 -3.20 26.43 18.92
C SER A 43 -3.88 25.77 20.12
N ASP A 44 -3.28 24.69 20.63
CA ASP A 44 -2.69 24.73 21.97
C ASP A 44 -1.39 23.92 21.94
N HIS A 45 -0.28 24.56 22.30
CA HIS A 45 1.08 24.01 22.22
C HIS A 45 1.21 22.66 22.94
N ARG A 46 1.58 21.60 22.22
CA ARG A 46 2.40 20.52 22.78
C ARG A 46 3.54 20.18 21.82
N ASP A 47 4.73 20.62 22.21
CA ASP A 47 6.02 20.35 21.59
C ASP A 47 6.26 18.83 21.52
N PHE A 48 6.66 18.38 20.33
CA PHE A 48 7.29 17.07 20.13
C PHE A 48 8.75 17.15 20.62
N SER A 49 8.95 17.18 21.93
CA SER A 49 10.24 16.90 22.55
C SER A 49 10.12 15.63 23.39
N ALA A 50 11.20 14.86 23.43
CA ALA A 50 11.28 13.50 23.91
C ALA A 50 10.84 13.30 25.37
N VAL A 51 10.46 12.04 25.66
CA VAL A 51 10.36 11.38 26.97
C VAL A 51 8.99 11.44 27.67
N ASP A 52 8.54 10.23 28.03
CA ASP A 52 7.47 9.86 28.98
C ASP A 52 6.01 10.16 28.59
N GLY A 53 5.20 9.12 28.56
CA GLY A 53 3.77 9.21 28.31
C GLY A 53 3.35 8.70 26.94
N ILE A 54 3.25 7.37 26.79
CA ILE A 54 2.09 6.83 26.09
C ILE A 54 0.89 7.26 26.96
N GLU A 55 0.42 8.51 26.79
CA GLU A 55 -0.93 8.88 27.18
C GLU A 55 -1.80 7.75 26.66
N SER A 56 -2.58 7.11 27.53
CA SER A 56 -3.40 5.99 27.16
C SER A 56 -4.35 6.46 26.07
N ILE A 57 -3.95 6.27 24.80
CA ILE A 57 -4.76 6.56 23.64
C ILE A 57 -6.09 5.87 23.90
N THR A 58 -7.15 6.66 24.00
CA THR A 58 -8.44 6.10 24.41
C THR A 58 -8.95 5.19 23.30
N ASN A 59 -9.82 4.23 23.64
CA ASN A 59 -10.46 3.40 22.62
C ASN A 59 -11.22 4.24 21.58
N GLN A 60 -11.70 5.44 21.96
CA GLN A 60 -12.36 6.37 21.07
C GLN A 60 -11.37 7.01 20.09
N ASP A 61 -10.17 7.36 20.55
CA ASP A 61 -9.10 7.91 19.70
C ASP A 61 -8.56 6.85 18.72
N LEU A 62 -8.38 5.60 19.18
CA LEU A 62 -8.04 4.49 18.27
C LEU A 62 -9.07 4.31 17.17
N ARG A 63 -10.35 4.40 17.54
CA ARG A 63 -11.45 4.26 16.59
C ARG A 63 -11.47 5.41 15.59
N SER A 64 -11.26 6.66 16.03
CA SER A 64 -11.23 7.82 15.13
C SER A 64 -10.04 7.75 14.16
N VAL A 65 -8.86 7.36 14.64
CA VAL A 65 -7.66 7.14 13.82
C VAL A 65 -7.86 6.01 12.83
N ALA A 66 -8.44 4.88 13.26
CA ALA A 66 -8.70 3.73 12.38
C ALA A 66 -9.73 4.07 11.30
N LYS A 67 -10.79 4.83 11.63
CA LYS A 67 -11.77 5.30 10.65
C LYS A 67 -11.11 6.18 9.59
N THR A 68 -10.30 7.14 10.03
CA THR A 68 -9.60 8.08 9.15
C THR A 68 -8.60 7.35 8.26
N THR A 69 -7.83 6.43 8.84
CA THR A 69 -6.88 5.57 8.12
C THR A 69 -7.59 4.73 7.05
N LEU A 70 -8.72 4.11 7.38
CA LEU A 70 -9.48 3.29 6.44
C LEU A 70 -10.01 4.14 5.28
N ASN A 71 -10.60 5.30 5.55
CA ASN A 71 -11.09 6.22 4.52
C ASN A 71 -9.95 6.70 3.61
N ALA A 72 -8.80 7.08 4.20
CA ALA A 72 -7.63 7.50 3.45
C ALA A 72 -7.08 6.36 2.57
N TRP A 73 -7.05 5.14 3.07
CA TRP A 73 -6.64 3.96 2.31
C TRP A 73 -7.53 3.70 1.10
N GLU A 74 -8.85 3.78 1.25
CA GLU A 74 -9.79 3.63 0.14
C GLU A 74 -9.64 4.75 -0.88
N THR A 75 -9.60 6.00 -0.40
CA THR A 75 -9.44 7.19 -1.23
C THR A 75 -8.14 7.13 -2.04
N LEU A 76 -7.03 6.72 -1.42
CA LEU A 76 -5.74 6.57 -2.07
C LEU A 76 -5.80 5.54 -3.21
N ARG A 77 -6.36 4.35 -2.94
CA ARG A 77 -6.44 3.29 -3.95
C ARG A 77 -7.33 3.67 -5.12
N GLU A 78 -8.48 4.30 -4.85
CA GLU A 78 -9.38 4.81 -5.89
C GLU A 78 -8.75 5.95 -6.69
N GLY A 79 -8.04 6.86 -6.03
CA GLY A 79 -7.30 7.94 -6.67
C GLY A 79 -6.22 7.41 -7.62
N VAL A 80 -5.39 6.49 -7.14
CA VAL A 80 -4.36 5.82 -7.97
C VAL A 80 -5.01 5.08 -9.15
N GLN A 81 -6.12 4.38 -8.94
CA GLN A 81 -6.84 3.72 -10.03
C GLN A 81 -7.26 4.71 -11.11
N LYS A 82 -7.82 5.88 -10.74
CA LYS A 82 -8.22 6.93 -11.68
C LYS A 82 -7.02 7.54 -12.40
N LEU A 83 -5.93 7.81 -11.68
CA LEU A 83 -4.72 8.38 -12.28
C LEU A 83 -4.09 7.43 -13.30
N LEU A 84 -4.08 6.11 -13.04
CA LEU A 84 -3.58 5.10 -13.99
C LEU A 84 -4.42 4.98 -15.28
N LEU A 85 -5.61 5.58 -15.34
CA LEU A 85 -6.39 5.67 -16.59
C LEU A 85 -5.86 6.77 -17.53
N VAL A 86 -5.22 7.79 -16.98
CA VAL A 86 -4.74 8.98 -17.71
C VAL A 86 -3.23 8.92 -17.90
N TYR A 87 -2.50 8.61 -16.83
CA TYR A 87 -1.05 8.56 -16.80
C TYR A 87 -0.58 7.12 -16.92
N PRO A 88 0.04 6.73 -18.05
CA PRO A 88 0.54 5.38 -18.22
C PRO A 88 1.66 5.11 -17.21
N ALA A 89 1.63 3.94 -16.58
CA ALA A 89 2.71 3.49 -15.72
C ALA A 89 3.13 2.06 -16.08
N LYS A 90 4.41 1.77 -15.88
CA LYS A 90 5.04 0.48 -16.14
C LYS A 90 5.72 -0.01 -14.88
N VAL A 91 5.67 -1.30 -14.64
CA VAL A 91 6.37 -1.95 -13.52
C VAL A 91 7.22 -3.08 -14.06
N CYS A 92 8.38 -3.30 -13.45
CA CYS A 92 9.21 -4.44 -13.77
C CYS A 92 8.58 -5.73 -13.21
N LYS A 93 8.54 -6.80 -14.00
CA LYS A 93 8.01 -8.10 -13.56
C LYS A 93 8.84 -8.74 -12.45
N TYR A 94 10.14 -8.49 -12.44
CA TYR A 94 11.10 -9.17 -11.57
C TYR A 94 11.54 -8.33 -10.37
N PHE A 95 11.35 -7.01 -10.44
CA PHE A 95 11.76 -6.06 -9.42
C PHE A 95 10.60 -5.11 -9.12
N SER A 96 10.51 -4.63 -7.88
CA SER A 96 9.50 -3.66 -7.45
C SER A 96 9.78 -2.23 -7.95
N GLU A 97 10.35 -2.08 -9.14
CA GLU A 97 10.66 -0.80 -9.78
C GLU A 97 9.51 -0.41 -10.71
N ILE A 98 9.05 0.84 -10.55
CA ILE A 98 7.90 1.39 -11.27
C ILE A 98 8.35 2.66 -11.97
N HIS A 99 7.92 2.82 -13.21
CA HIS A 99 8.15 3.98 -14.05
C HIS A 99 6.79 4.60 -14.40
N ILE A 100 6.62 5.89 -14.12
CA ILE A 100 5.45 6.66 -14.53
C ILE A 100 5.74 7.25 -15.91
N GLY A 101 5.19 6.64 -16.95
CA GLY A 101 5.39 7.01 -18.34
C GLY A 101 4.94 5.91 -19.33
N PRO A 102 4.78 6.24 -20.62
CA PRO A 102 4.30 5.32 -21.65
C PRO A 102 5.26 4.16 -21.91
N SER A 103 6.55 4.35 -21.65
CA SER A 103 7.61 3.36 -21.84
C SER A 103 8.55 3.41 -20.64
N GLY A 104 8.85 2.26 -20.07
CA GLY A 104 9.83 2.18 -18.98
C GLY A 104 11.24 2.54 -19.45
N HIS A 105 12.10 2.91 -18.51
CA HIS A 105 13.48 3.25 -18.83
C HIS A 105 14.27 2.03 -19.30
N LEU A 106 15.33 2.29 -20.06
CA LEU A 106 16.23 1.24 -20.57
C LEU A 106 17.39 0.94 -19.59
N ALA A 107 17.36 1.51 -18.38
CA ALA A 107 18.40 1.25 -17.39
C ALA A 107 18.54 -0.25 -17.12
N ARG A 108 19.79 -0.73 -17.07
CA ARG A 108 20.10 -2.15 -16.90
C ARG A 108 20.35 -2.52 -15.44
N ASN A 109 19.50 -2.02 -14.54
CA ASN A 109 19.58 -2.19 -13.07
C ASN A 109 18.70 -3.35 -12.54
N CYS A 110 18.05 -4.10 -13.43
CA CYS A 110 17.29 -5.31 -13.14
C CYS A 110 18.25 -6.43 -12.69
N GLY A 111 18.56 -6.49 -11.39
CA GLY A 111 19.35 -7.55 -10.76
C GLY A 111 20.80 -7.19 -10.48
N VAL A 112 21.07 -6.68 -9.27
CA VAL A 112 22.44 -6.66 -8.71
C VAL A 112 22.78 -8.01 -8.07
N PHE A 113 21.77 -8.80 -7.67
CA PHE A 113 21.96 -10.10 -7.02
C PHE A 113 20.89 -11.09 -7.45
N LYS A 114 21.14 -11.81 -8.54
CA LYS A 114 20.79 -13.24 -8.75
C LYS A 114 21.10 -13.60 -10.20
N PHE A 115 21.98 -14.59 -10.34
CA PHE A 115 22.32 -15.28 -11.57
C PHE A 115 21.11 -15.47 -12.49
N GLN A 116 21.09 -14.80 -13.65
CA GLN A 116 20.33 -15.22 -14.84
C GLN A 116 20.74 -14.43 -16.09
N SER A 117 20.70 -15.11 -17.22
CA SER A 117 21.20 -14.80 -18.57
C SER A 117 20.57 -13.58 -19.29
N TRP A 118 19.74 -12.80 -18.60
CA TRP A 118 18.95 -11.70 -19.17
C TRP A 118 19.59 -10.33 -18.96
N ARG A 119 20.83 -10.13 -19.41
CA ARG A 119 21.42 -8.83 -19.80
C ARG A 119 21.04 -7.57 -18.97
N GLY A 120 20.69 -7.65 -17.69
CA GLY A 120 20.25 -6.53 -16.85
C GLY A 120 19.00 -5.76 -17.31
N THR A 121 18.28 -6.17 -18.37
CA THR A 121 17.17 -5.37 -18.95
C THR A 121 15.86 -5.63 -18.24
N HIS A 122 15.08 -4.58 -17.97
CA HIS A 122 13.75 -4.69 -17.36
C HIS A 122 12.72 -5.32 -18.31
N PHE A 123 11.88 -6.19 -17.77
CA PHE A 123 10.66 -6.64 -18.42
C PHE A 123 9.49 -5.79 -17.92
N TRP A 124 9.13 -4.76 -18.70
CA TRP A 124 8.08 -3.82 -18.38
C TRP A 124 6.69 -4.38 -18.68
N LYS A 125 5.84 -4.49 -17.66
CA LYS A 125 4.39 -4.72 -17.80
C LYS A 125 3.61 -3.45 -17.48
N LYS A 126 2.34 -3.36 -17.90
CA LYS A 126 1.42 -2.30 -17.44
C LYS A 126 1.30 -2.40 -15.91
N ALA A 127 1.44 -1.27 -15.21
CA ALA A 127 1.26 -1.22 -13.77
C ALA A 127 -0.22 -1.20 -13.40
N GLU A 128 -0.53 -1.88 -12.30
CA GLU A 128 -1.85 -1.94 -11.68
C GLU A 128 -1.83 -1.24 -10.32
N VAL A 129 -3.00 -1.05 -9.72
CA VAL A 129 -3.15 -0.37 -8.43
C VAL A 129 -2.32 -1.06 -7.34
N ASP A 130 -2.29 -2.39 -7.32
CA ASP A 130 -1.53 -3.16 -6.34
C ASP A 130 0.00 -3.11 -6.55
N ASP A 131 0.47 -2.73 -7.74
CA ASP A 131 1.90 -2.51 -7.95
C ASP A 131 2.34 -1.21 -7.25
N LEU A 132 1.50 -0.16 -7.26
CA LEU A 132 1.79 1.14 -6.63
C LEU A 132 1.42 1.18 -5.14
N VAL A 133 0.29 0.58 -4.78
CA VAL A 133 -0.26 0.56 -3.41
C VAL A 133 -0.53 -0.90 -3.04
N PRO A 134 0.48 -1.67 -2.63
CA PRO A 134 0.33 -3.12 -2.44
C PRO A 134 -0.58 -3.45 -1.25
N THR A 135 -1.56 -4.33 -1.48
CA THR A 135 -2.31 -4.97 -0.41
C THR A 135 -1.46 -6.04 0.26
N LYS A 136 -0.92 -5.74 1.45
CA LYS A 136 -0.27 -6.78 2.27
C LYS A 136 -1.34 -7.65 2.91
N ILE A 137 -1.28 -8.96 2.69
CA ILE A 137 -2.25 -9.90 3.26
C ILE A 137 -1.70 -10.46 4.56
N VAL A 138 -2.52 -10.42 5.61
CA VAL A 138 -2.25 -11.04 6.92
C VAL A 138 -3.20 -12.21 7.14
N TRP A 139 -2.74 -13.15 7.96
CA TRP A 139 -3.60 -14.17 8.53
C TRP A 139 -4.48 -13.54 9.61
N ARG A 140 -5.77 -13.83 9.50
CA ARG A 140 -6.79 -13.39 10.44
C ARG A 140 -7.51 -14.62 10.98
N ARG A 141 -7.39 -14.81 12.29
CA ARG A 141 -8.20 -15.75 13.04
C ARG A 141 -9.67 -15.29 13.06
N ARG A 142 -10.61 -16.19 12.75
CA ARG A 142 -12.05 -15.89 12.95
C ARG A 142 -12.42 -16.02 14.42
N PRO A 143 -13.42 -15.28 14.94
CA PRO A 143 -13.87 -15.41 16.32
C PRO A 143 -14.21 -16.86 16.73
N GLN A 144 -14.70 -17.66 15.79
CA GLN A 144 -15.08 -19.07 15.98
C GLN A 144 -13.94 -20.09 15.81
N ASP A 145 -12.75 -19.68 15.36
CA ASP A 145 -11.65 -20.61 15.11
C ASP A 145 -10.91 -20.96 16.41
N PRO A 146 -10.49 -22.23 16.60
CA PRO A 146 -9.66 -22.63 17.73
C PRO A 146 -8.31 -21.89 17.72
N PRO A 147 -7.58 -21.82 18.86
CA PRO A 147 -6.28 -21.14 18.95
C PRO A 147 -5.17 -21.70 18.05
N VAL A 148 -5.41 -22.83 17.38
CA VAL A 148 -4.47 -23.50 16.49
C VAL A 148 -4.79 -23.11 15.05
N LEU A 149 -3.85 -22.43 14.39
CA LEU A 149 -3.98 -21.83 13.06
C LEU A 149 -3.98 -22.91 11.95
N LEU A 150 -5.02 -23.74 11.86
CA LEU A 150 -5.00 -24.86 10.92
C LEU A 150 -5.60 -24.52 9.54
N ASN A 151 -6.38 -23.43 9.40
CA ASN A 151 -6.85 -22.86 8.12
C ASN A 151 -7.56 -21.52 8.37
N GLU A 152 -6.82 -20.42 8.34
CA GLU A 152 -7.30 -19.11 8.79
C GLU A 152 -7.86 -18.24 7.65
N GLY A 153 -8.64 -17.22 8.01
CA GLY A 153 -9.07 -16.19 7.06
C GLY A 153 -7.88 -15.32 6.63
N HIS A 154 -7.99 -14.71 5.45
CA HIS A 154 -6.98 -13.76 4.96
C HIS A 154 -7.58 -12.36 4.98
N ALA A 155 -6.83 -11.35 5.39
CA ALA A 155 -7.31 -9.98 5.35
C ALA A 155 -6.19 -9.05 4.85
N PRO A 156 -6.51 -7.98 4.11
CA PRO A 156 -5.53 -6.92 3.92
C PRO A 156 -5.13 -6.33 5.27
N ALA A 157 -3.84 -6.13 5.52
CA ALA A 157 -3.25 -5.74 6.79
C ALA A 157 -3.88 -4.46 7.36
N VAL A 158 -4.07 -3.45 6.50
CA VAL A 158 -4.68 -2.17 6.88
C VAL A 158 -6.13 -2.37 7.34
N ILE A 159 -6.88 -3.21 6.62
CA ILE A 159 -8.25 -3.55 6.95
C ILE A 159 -8.30 -4.34 8.27
N ASP A 160 -7.37 -5.28 8.44
CA ASP A 160 -7.28 -6.08 9.65
C ASP A 160 -7.05 -5.21 10.89
N LEU A 161 -6.07 -4.31 10.79
CA LEU A 161 -5.68 -3.37 11.83
C LEU A 161 -6.84 -2.45 12.20
N CYS A 162 -7.53 -1.87 11.22
CA CYS A 162 -8.67 -0.98 11.49
C CYS A 162 -9.83 -1.72 12.16
N THR A 163 -10.07 -2.98 11.78
CA THR A 163 -11.13 -3.78 12.43
C THR A 163 -10.82 -4.04 13.91
N LYS A 164 -9.55 -4.29 14.26
CA LYS A 164 -9.12 -4.50 15.65
C LYS A 164 -9.37 -3.27 16.53
N ALA A 165 -9.45 -2.09 15.93
CA ALA A 165 -9.88 -0.84 16.57
C ALA A 165 -11.41 -0.60 16.53
N ALA A 166 -12.21 -1.66 16.40
CA ALA A 166 -13.67 -1.63 16.39
C ALA A 166 -14.29 -0.78 15.25
N ILE A 167 -13.66 -0.77 14.08
CA ILE A 167 -14.24 -0.21 12.85
C ILE A 167 -15.00 -1.29 12.08
N VAL A 168 -16.19 -0.93 11.61
CA VAL A 168 -16.98 -1.73 10.68
C VAL A 168 -16.37 -1.59 9.30
N VAL A 169 -16.00 -2.72 8.73
CA VAL A 169 -15.31 -2.77 7.43
C VAL A 169 -16.36 -2.77 6.30
N PRO A 170 -16.10 -2.09 5.17
CA PRO A 170 -16.94 -2.15 3.99
C PRO A 170 -17.13 -3.56 3.44
N THR A 171 -18.32 -3.83 2.91
CA THR A 171 -18.73 -5.17 2.46
C THR A 171 -17.85 -5.75 1.35
N LYS A 172 -17.19 -4.92 0.54
CA LYS A 172 -16.25 -5.35 -0.51
C LYS A 172 -15.07 -6.18 0.02
N TYR A 173 -14.73 -6.05 1.29
CA TYR A 173 -13.66 -6.84 1.92
C TYR A 173 -14.17 -8.13 2.57
N ASN A 174 -15.48 -8.34 2.67
CA ASN A 174 -16.06 -9.49 3.37
C ASN A 174 -15.63 -10.83 2.75
N CYS A 175 -15.55 -10.90 1.42
CA CYS A 175 -15.14 -12.10 0.70
C CYS A 175 -13.67 -12.46 0.97
N MET A 176 -12.82 -11.45 1.17
CA MET A 176 -11.41 -11.66 1.54
C MET A 176 -11.33 -12.14 2.98
N MET A 177 -11.98 -11.41 3.89
CA MET A 177 -11.89 -11.58 5.34
C MET A 177 -12.63 -12.80 5.89
N LYS A 178 -13.53 -13.41 5.11
CA LYS A 178 -14.40 -14.53 5.54
C LYS A 178 -15.10 -14.24 6.88
N ILE A 179 -15.66 -13.03 7.02
CA ILE A 179 -16.30 -12.56 8.27
C ILE A 179 -17.41 -13.52 8.73
N GLN A 180 -18.14 -14.10 7.77
CA GLN A 180 -19.07 -15.20 7.97
C GLN A 180 -18.59 -16.39 7.14
N GLY A 181 -17.86 -17.31 7.76
CA GLY A 181 -17.61 -18.61 7.16
C GLY A 181 -18.83 -19.51 7.35
N LEU A 182 -19.16 -20.33 6.36
CA LEU A 182 -20.07 -21.47 6.52
C LEU A 182 -19.70 -22.29 7.78
N ALA A 183 -20.72 -22.90 8.38
CA ALA A 183 -20.65 -23.62 9.65
C ALA A 183 -19.55 -24.69 9.69
N ARG A 184 -19.04 -24.93 10.90
CA ARG A 184 -18.16 -26.06 11.26
C ARG A 184 -18.60 -27.32 10.49
N PRO A 185 -17.68 -28.14 9.94
CA PRO A 185 -18.07 -29.45 9.44
C PRO A 185 -18.84 -30.16 10.55
N VAL A 186 -20.06 -30.60 10.26
CA VAL A 186 -20.79 -31.48 11.17
C VAL A 186 -19.88 -32.68 11.36
N GLN A 187 -19.36 -32.86 12.57
CA GLN A 187 -18.71 -34.11 12.91
C GLN A 187 -19.81 -35.16 12.87
N PHE A 188 -19.79 -36.01 11.85
CA PHE A 188 -20.51 -37.27 11.93
C PHE A 188 -19.80 -38.08 13.00
N SER A 189 -20.45 -38.23 14.15
CA SER A 189 -20.12 -39.26 15.11
C SER A 189 -20.48 -40.60 14.47
N GLU A 190 -19.47 -41.44 14.21
CA GLU A 190 -19.65 -42.89 14.17
C GLU A 190 -19.83 -43.44 15.59
#